data_AF-A0A1E4CBS5-F1
#
_entry.id   AF-A0A1E4CBS5-F1
#
_cell.length_a   1.000
_cell.length_b   1.000
_cell.length_c   1.000
_cell.angle_alpha   90.00
_cell.angle_beta   90.00
_cell.angle_gamma   90.00
#
_symmetry.space_group_name_H-M   'P 1'
#
loop_
_entity.id
_entity.type
_entity.pdbx_description
1 polymer ?
#
loop_
_entity_poly.entity_id
_entity_poly.type
_entity_poly.pdbx_seq_one_letter_code
_entity_poly.pdbx_strand_id
1 'polypeptide(L)'
;MTRDALDLFVGQVIGLLPARSAEGEDPVRARATRMLFPRVGGLPVAQQTKAPRPRVYSLITNGRDLGVLTVSGTEIPVRVLPLDQATPSEATAFRITEMAGRALRIRGVAEGDSAA
;
A
#
# COMPACT_ATOMS: atom_id res chain seq x y z
N MET A 1 11.32 10.07 -21.05
CA MET A 1 11.60 8.88 -20.23
C MET A 1 10.32 8.07 -20.15
N THR A 2 10.23 7.01 -20.95
CA THR A 2 9.17 6.01 -20.85
C THR A 2 9.16 5.48 -19.43
N ARG A 3 8.08 5.71 -18.68
CA ARG A 3 7.89 5.04 -17.38
C ARG A 3 7.63 3.58 -17.71
N ASP A 4 8.69 2.77 -17.63
CA ASP A 4 8.58 1.33 -17.79
C ASP A 4 7.55 0.78 -16.79
N ALA A 5 6.82 -0.25 -17.22
CA ALA A 5 5.87 -0.93 -16.36
C ALA A 5 6.61 -1.48 -15.14
N LEU A 6 6.05 -1.31 -13.94
CA LEU A 6 6.63 -1.88 -12.72
C LEU A 6 6.51 -3.41 -12.78
N ASP A 7 7.64 -4.10 -12.83
CA ASP A 7 7.68 -5.56 -12.70
C ASP A 7 7.42 -5.96 -11.25
N LEU A 8 6.46 -6.86 -11.06
CA LEU A 8 5.98 -7.31 -9.75
C LEU A 8 6.12 -8.82 -9.62
N PHE A 9 6.59 -9.27 -8.46
CA PHE A 9 6.82 -10.68 -8.18
C PHE A 9 6.31 -11.09 -6.79
N VAL A 10 5.90 -12.35 -6.64
CA VAL A 10 5.60 -12.92 -5.33
C VAL A 10 6.84 -12.86 -4.43
N GLY A 11 6.66 -12.43 -3.18
CA GLY A 11 7.74 -12.23 -2.21
C GLY A 11 8.32 -10.81 -2.20
N GLN A 12 8.12 -10.03 -3.27
CA GLN A 12 8.61 -8.65 -3.35
C GLN A 12 7.91 -7.74 -2.33
N VAL A 13 8.68 -6.82 -1.75
CA VAL A 13 8.14 -5.72 -0.94
C VAL A 13 7.98 -4.49 -1.81
N ILE A 14 6.81 -3.88 -1.75
CA ILE A 14 6.41 -2.69 -2.51
C ILE A 14 5.96 -1.58 -1.56
N GLY A 15 6.16 -0.34 -1.98
CA GLY A 15 5.59 0.82 -1.31
C GLY A 15 4.21 1.13 -1.88
N LEU A 16 3.21 1.29 -1.02
CA LEU A 16 1.91 1.82 -1.42
C LEU A 16 1.71 3.23 -0.85
N LEU A 17 1.24 4.14 -1.69
CA LEU A 17 0.89 5.50 -1.30
C LEU A 17 -0.54 5.80 -1.78
N PRO A 18 -1.47 6.24 -0.93
CA PRO A 18 -2.81 6.63 -1.36
C PRO A 18 -2.74 7.72 -2.42
N ALA A 19 -3.44 7.53 -3.54
CA ALA A 19 -3.64 8.62 -4.47
C ALA A 19 -4.59 9.63 -3.80
N ARG A 20 -4.25 10.93 -3.83
CA ARG A 20 -5.15 11.97 -3.33
C ARG A 20 -6.47 11.86 -4.07
N SER A 21 -7.54 11.52 -3.36
CA SER A 21 -8.88 11.58 -3.94
C SER A 21 -9.29 13.05 -4.06
N ALA A 22 -9.85 13.43 -5.20
CA ALA A 22 -10.55 14.70 -5.34
C ALA A 22 -11.69 14.78 -4.30
N GLU A 23 -12.02 15.99 -3.87
CA GLU A 23 -12.91 16.36 -2.75
C GLU A 23 -14.10 15.41 -2.46
N GLY A 24 -14.40 15.21 -1.16
CA GLY A 24 -15.57 14.45 -0.70
C GLY A 24 -15.30 13.02 -0.24
N GLU A 25 -14.11 12.73 0.32
CA GLU A 25 -13.72 11.38 0.76
C GLU A 25 -14.73 10.78 1.75
N ASP A 26 -15.31 9.64 1.39
CA ASP A 26 -16.19 8.84 2.24
C ASP A 26 -15.54 8.60 3.62
N PRO A 27 -16.22 8.87 4.75
CA PRO A 27 -15.67 8.68 6.09
C PRO A 27 -15.15 7.26 6.35
N VAL A 28 -15.75 6.23 5.73
CA VAL A 28 -15.29 4.84 5.84
C VAL A 28 -13.94 4.66 5.16
N ARG A 29 -13.80 5.20 3.93
CA ARG A 29 -12.54 5.23 3.19
C ARG A 29 -11.48 6.01 3.95
N ALA A 30 -11.79 7.21 4.43
CA ALA A 30 -10.85 8.03 5.19
C ALA A 30 -10.33 7.30 6.43
N ARG A 31 -11.20 6.55 7.14
CA ARG A 31 -10.79 5.72 8.27
C ARG A 31 -9.86 4.57 7.85
N ALA A 32 -10.22 3.84 6.79
CA ALA A 32 -9.40 2.74 6.27
C ALA A 32 -8.02 3.23 5.80
N THR A 33 -7.98 4.36 5.09
CA THR A 33 -6.75 5.03 4.65
C THR A 33 -5.87 5.39 5.86
N ARG A 34 -6.41 6.06 6.89
CA ARG A 34 -5.63 6.42 8.09
C ARG A 34 -5.07 5.20 8.85
N MET A 35 -5.81 4.09 8.85
CA MET A 35 -5.35 2.87 9.52
C MET A 35 -4.16 2.21 8.80
N LEU A 36 -4.16 2.23 7.47
CA LEU A 36 -3.14 1.55 6.65
C LEU A 36 -1.99 2.45 6.21
N PHE A 37 -2.21 3.76 6.18
CA PHE A 37 -1.24 4.75 5.73
C PHE A 37 -1.06 5.83 6.81
N PRO A 38 -0.53 5.46 8.00
CA PRO A 38 -0.53 6.34 9.17
C PRO A 38 0.33 7.59 8.98
N ARG A 39 1.30 7.57 8.05
CA ARG A 39 2.19 8.69 7.75
C ARG A 39 1.57 9.72 6.79
N VAL A 40 0.47 9.37 6.12
CA VAL A 40 -0.21 10.28 5.20
C VAL A 40 -1.00 11.30 6.01
N GLY A 41 -0.68 12.59 5.81
CA GLY A 41 -1.31 13.70 6.55
C GLY A 41 -0.52 14.19 7.77
N GLY A 42 0.74 13.76 7.94
CA GLY A 42 1.67 14.34 8.93
C GLY A 42 1.34 14.03 10.39
N LEU A 43 0.43 13.10 10.66
CA LEU A 43 0.17 12.65 12.01
C LEU A 43 1.37 11.82 12.50
N PRO A 44 1.86 12.06 13.73
CA PRO A 44 2.90 11.22 14.30
C PRO A 44 2.36 9.79 14.32
N VAL A 45 3.14 8.83 13.81
CA VAL A 45 2.87 7.41 13.97
C VAL A 45 3.00 7.14 15.46
N ALA A 46 1.92 7.36 16.21
CA ALA A 46 1.78 6.82 17.55
C ALA A 46 2.04 5.33 17.37
N GLN A 47 3.18 4.87 17.89
CA GLN A 47 3.64 3.49 17.81
C GLN A 47 2.42 2.60 17.81
N GLN A 48 2.09 2.01 16.66
CA GLN A 48 1.03 1.00 16.58
C GLN A 48 1.59 -0.19 17.35
N THR A 49 1.52 -0.13 18.67
CA THR A 49 2.10 -1.05 19.67
C THR A 49 1.47 -2.44 19.59
N LYS A 50 0.42 -2.58 18.78
CA LYS A 50 0.02 -3.85 18.19
C LYS A 50 0.21 -3.74 16.69
N ALA A 51 1.16 -4.50 16.16
CA ALA A 51 1.15 -4.85 14.74
C ALA A 51 -0.29 -5.25 14.40
N PRO A 52 -0.99 -4.52 13.52
CA PRO A 52 -2.31 -4.95 13.08
C PRO A 52 -2.14 -6.40 12.60
N ARG A 53 -3.00 -7.30 13.09
CA ARG A 53 -2.93 -8.73 12.76
C ARG A 53 -2.58 -8.89 11.27
N PRO A 54 -1.70 -9.82 10.89
CA PRO A 54 -1.39 -10.11 9.49
C PRO A 54 -2.69 -10.20 8.67
N ARG A 55 -3.05 -9.12 7.99
CA ARG A 55 -4.23 -9.06 7.15
C ARG A 55 -3.72 -9.09 5.72
N VAL A 56 -4.27 -10.03 4.97
CA VAL A 56 -4.05 -10.11 3.53
C VAL A 56 -5.07 -9.21 2.87
N TYR A 57 -4.59 -8.28 2.07
CA TYR A 57 -5.38 -7.34 1.29
C TYR A 57 -5.34 -7.72 -0.18
N SER A 58 -6.37 -7.30 -0.93
CA SER A 58 -6.41 -7.45 -2.38
C SER A 58 -5.93 -6.17 -3.03
N LEU A 59 -5.02 -6.25 -3.99
CA LEU A 59 -4.54 -5.13 -4.78
C LEU A 59 -4.72 -5.45 -6.26
N ILE A 60 -5.43 -4.59 -6.99
CA ILE A 60 -5.56 -4.68 -8.44
C ILE A 60 -4.69 -3.60 -9.08
N THR A 61 -3.77 -3.99 -9.95
CA THR A 61 -2.87 -3.07 -10.65
C THR A 61 -3.43 -2.68 -12.02
N ASN A 62 -3.29 -1.41 -12.39
CA ASN A 62 -3.83 -0.85 -13.63
C ASN A 62 -2.74 -0.54 -14.68
N GLY A 63 -1.51 -1.05 -14.47
CA GLY A 63 -0.42 -1.03 -15.45
C GLY A 63 0.12 0.36 -15.76
N ARG A 64 0.55 1.11 -14.72
CA ARG A 64 1.23 2.43 -14.81
C ARG A 64 1.58 3.00 -13.43
N ASP A 65 2.06 2.20 -12.49
CA ASP A 65 2.23 2.57 -11.08
C ASP A 65 0.92 2.83 -10.31
N LEU A 66 -0.25 2.65 -10.93
CA LEU A 66 -1.55 2.83 -10.27
C LEU A 66 -2.19 1.50 -9.92
N GLY A 67 -2.95 1.48 -8.82
CA GLY A 67 -3.76 0.35 -8.42
C GLY A 67 -4.90 0.73 -7.48
N VAL A 68 -5.71 -0.26 -7.14
CA VAL A 68 -6.80 -0.15 -6.17
C VAL A 68 -6.58 -1.20 -5.09
N LEU A 69 -6.39 -0.74 -3.86
CA LEU A 69 -6.28 -1.58 -2.67
C LEU A 69 -7.67 -1.76 -2.05
N THR A 70 -8.13 -3.00 -1.93
CA THR A 70 -9.40 -3.33 -1.30
C THR A 70 -9.20 -3.84 0.13
N VAL A 71 -9.86 -3.16 1.07
CA VAL A 71 -9.73 -3.37 2.52
C VAL A 71 -11.12 -3.52 3.10
N SER A 72 -11.49 -4.74 3.50
CA SER A 72 -12.82 -5.01 4.07
C SER A 72 -13.98 -4.44 3.22
N GLY A 73 -13.88 -4.57 1.89
CA GLY A 73 -14.87 -4.06 0.93
C GLY A 73 -14.71 -2.58 0.56
N THR A 74 -13.79 -1.85 1.19
CA THR A 74 -13.50 -0.45 0.85
C THR A 74 -12.35 -0.37 -0.15
N GLU A 75 -12.57 0.33 -1.26
CA GLU A 75 -11.54 0.56 -2.27
C GLU A 75 -10.76 1.86 -1.99
N ILE A 76 -9.44 1.75 -2.00
CA ILE A 76 -8.50 2.85 -1.81
C ILE A 76 -7.62 2.94 -3.06
N PRO A 77 -7.74 3.99 -3.88
CA PRO A 77 -6.82 4.24 -4.98
C PRO A 77 -5.40 4.46 -4.44
N VAL A 78 -4.42 3.76 -5.01
CA VAL A 78 -3.02 3.80 -4.57
C VAL A 78 -2.07 3.94 -5.75
N ARG A 79 -0.92 4.54 -5.47
CA ARG A 79 0.30 4.38 -6.26
C ARG A 79 1.08 3.20 -5.71
N VAL A 80 1.51 2.33 -6.61
CA VAL A 80 2.37 1.17 -6.41
C VAL A 80 3.79 1.58 -6.79
N LEU A 81 4.68 1.56 -5.81
CA LEU A 81 6.05 2.02 -5.94
C LEU A 81 7.00 0.85 -5.71
N PRO A 82 8.12 0.76 -6.47
CA PRO A 82 9.23 -0.08 -6.05
C PRO A 82 9.70 0.38 -4.66
N LEU A 83 10.13 -0.53 -3.81
CA LEU A 83 10.70 -0.16 -2.51
C LEU A 83 12.21 0.06 -2.66
N ASP A 84 12.59 1.31 -2.90
CA ASP A 84 13.97 1.75 -3.14
C ASP A 84 14.25 3.12 -2.48
N GLN A 85 15.42 3.71 -2.75
CA GLN A 85 15.82 5.01 -2.19
C GLN A 85 14.94 6.18 -2.67
N ALA A 86 14.22 6.03 -3.77
CA ALA A 86 13.32 7.06 -4.30
C ALA A 86 11.90 6.95 -3.72
N THR A 87 11.64 5.95 -2.88
CA THR A 87 10.32 5.76 -2.25
C THR A 87 10.04 6.87 -1.25
N PRO A 88 8.90 7.59 -1.37
CA PRO A 88 8.51 8.60 -0.39
C PRO A 88 8.36 8.00 1.01
N SER A 89 8.78 8.72 2.04
CA SER A 89 8.73 8.24 3.42
C SER A 89 7.30 8.00 3.92
N GLU A 90 6.30 8.63 3.29
CA GLU A 90 4.89 8.44 3.60
C GLU A 90 4.32 7.12 3.06
N ALA A 91 5.02 6.46 2.12
CA ALA A 91 4.60 5.18 1.58
C ALA A 91 4.65 4.09 2.66
N THR A 92 3.66 3.21 2.64
CA THR A 92 3.59 2.06 3.55
C THR A 92 4.00 0.78 2.83
N ALA A 93 4.84 -0.03 3.47
CA ALA A 93 5.40 -1.23 2.88
C ALA A 93 4.45 -2.43 2.97
N PHE A 94 4.31 -3.14 1.86
CA PHE A 94 3.54 -4.37 1.75
C PHE A 94 4.34 -5.44 1.01
N ARG A 95 4.25 -6.69 1.46
CA ARG A 95 4.82 -7.84 0.75
C ARG A 95 3.75 -8.49 -0.12
N ILE A 96 4.09 -8.79 -1.37
CA ILE A 96 3.25 -9.57 -2.28
C ILE A 96 3.30 -11.04 -1.85
N THR A 97 2.15 -11.63 -1.56
CA THR A 97 2.04 -13.03 -1.12
C THR A 97 1.54 -13.95 -2.23
N GLU A 98 0.68 -13.45 -3.12
CA GLU A 98 0.14 -14.21 -4.26
C GLU A 98 -0.11 -13.28 -5.44
N MET A 99 -0.09 -13.83 -6.66
CA MET A 99 -0.34 -13.10 -7.89
C MET A 99 -1.17 -13.93 -8.87
N ALA A 100 -2.18 -13.30 -9.47
CA ALA A 100 -2.97 -13.83 -10.57
C ALA A 100 -3.15 -12.72 -11.62
N GLY A 101 -2.22 -12.64 -12.57
CA GLY A 101 -2.15 -11.54 -13.53
C GLY A 101 -1.99 -10.19 -12.81
N ARG A 102 -2.99 -9.31 -12.94
CA ARG A 102 -3.00 -7.98 -12.31
C ARG A 102 -3.53 -7.95 -10.88
N ALA A 103 -4.13 -9.05 -10.42
CA ALA A 103 -4.66 -9.18 -9.08
C ALA A 103 -3.57 -9.76 -8.15
N LEU A 104 -3.32 -9.06 -7.05
CA LEU A 104 -2.28 -9.38 -6.08
C LEU A 104 -2.92 -9.57 -4.70
N ARG A 105 -2.41 -10.53 -3.94
CA ARG A 105 -2.60 -10.58 -2.50
C ARG A 105 -1.37 -9.99 -1.84
N ILE A 106 -1.58 -9.07 -0.90
CA ILE A 106 -0.48 -8.39 -0.21
C ILE A 106 -0.69 -8.40 1.30
N ARG A 107 0.39 -8.35 2.07
CA ARG A 107 0.38 -8.28 3.53
C ARG A 107 1.21 -7.08 3.99
N GLY A 108 0.74 -6.36 5.01
CA GLY A 108 1.52 -5.28 5.62
C GLY A 108 2.81 -5.81 6.25
N VAL A 109 3.92 -5.10 6.04
CA VAL A 109 5.22 -5.42 6.65
C VAL A 109 5.34 -4.61 7.95
N ALA A 110 5.75 -5.27 9.04
CA ALA A 110 6.01 -4.56 10.30
C ALA A 110 7.26 -3.69 10.14
N GLU A 111 7.24 -2.47 10.67
CA GLU A 111 8.45 -1.65 10.77
C GLU A 111 9.48 -2.42 11.63
N GLY A 112 10.58 -2.85 11.02
CA GLY A 112 11.62 -3.66 11.65
C GLY A 112 11.83 -5.06 11.06
N ASP A 113 10.92 -5.54 10.18
CA ASP A 113 11.02 -6.86 9.54
C ASP A 113 11.86 -6.86 8.24
N SER A 114 12.70 -5.84 8.06
CA SER A 114 13.61 -5.69 6.92
C SER A 114 14.87 -6.55 7.04
N ALA A 115 14.96 -7.44 8.03
CA ALA A 115 16.10 -8.33 8.25
C ALA A 115 15.63 -9.73 8.66
N ALA A 116 15.46 -10.60 7.66
CA ALA A 116 15.54 -12.05 7.82
C ALA A 116 16.04 -12.67 6.51
#